data_AF-A0A9X1XQ99-F1
#
_entry.id   AF-A0A9X1XQ99-F1
#
_cell.length_a   1.000
_cell.length_b   1.000
_cell.length_c   1.000
_cell.angle_alpha   90.00
_cell.angle_beta   90.00
_cell.angle_gamma   90.00
#
_symmetry.space_group_name_H-M   'P 1'
#
loop_
_entity.id
_entity.type
_entity.pdbx_description
1 polymer ?
#
loop_
_entity_poly.entity_id
_entity_poly.type
_entity_poly.pdbx_seq_one_letter_code
_entity_poly.pdbx_strand_id
1 'polypeptide(L)'
;MKTFKILLSLAIITLSFSSCKSDQQKKAEIVTNNYVRFVDSVTNIGRINAGENWNAIAKSYDKKSNELNIEIDKLEDVTIYDKKINPATAKYENFRNLAFEKKLEQKKDSPSK
;
A
#
# COMPACT_ATOMS: atom_id res chain seq x y z
N MET A 1 -61.74 15.67 -8.05
CA MET A 1 -60.73 16.65 -7.58
C MET A 1 -59.89 16.03 -6.46
N LYS A 2 -58.59 15.82 -6.68
CA LYS A 2 -57.55 15.95 -5.64
C LYS A 2 -56.19 15.95 -6.34
N THR A 3 -55.43 16.97 -6.04
CA THR A 3 -54.35 17.57 -6.82
C THR A 3 -53.02 16.86 -6.61
N PHE A 4 -52.47 16.24 -7.67
CA PHE A 4 -51.05 15.85 -7.74
C PHE A 4 -50.18 17.09 -8.00
N LYS A 5 -50.10 17.97 -7.01
CA LYS A 5 -49.07 19.00 -6.93
C LYS A 5 -48.30 18.74 -5.66
N ILE A 6 -46.99 18.99 -5.72
CA ILE A 6 -45.99 18.99 -4.64
C ILE A 6 -45.17 17.69 -4.61
N LEU A 7 -43.84 17.68 -4.64
CA LEU A 7 -42.79 18.70 -4.81
C LEU A 7 -41.47 17.93 -5.00
N LEU A 8 -40.49 18.63 -5.55
CA LEU A 8 -39.06 18.46 -5.31
C LEU A 8 -38.30 17.41 -6.12
N SER A 9 -37.88 17.86 -7.29
CA SER A 9 -36.66 17.48 -7.98
C SER A 9 -35.49 17.35 -6.99
N LEU A 10 -35.16 16.13 -6.58
CA LEU A 10 -33.91 15.84 -5.90
C LEU A 10 -32.83 15.66 -6.97
N ALA A 11 -32.42 16.77 -7.59
CA ALA A 11 -31.16 16.79 -8.31
C ALA A 11 -30.05 16.71 -7.27
N ILE A 12 -29.62 15.49 -6.94
CA ILE A 12 -28.34 15.28 -6.27
C ILE A 12 -27.29 15.70 -7.30
N ILE A 13 -26.94 16.99 -7.27
CA ILE A 13 -25.74 17.48 -7.91
C ILE A 13 -24.62 16.87 -7.06
N THR A 14 -24.22 15.63 -7.40
CA THR A 14 -22.86 15.23 -7.11
C THR A 14 -22.03 16.27 -7.83
N LEU A 15 -21.49 17.24 -7.08
CA LEU A 15 -20.38 18.03 -7.56
C LEU A 15 -19.29 17.01 -7.85
N SER A 16 -19.31 16.48 -9.07
CA SER A 16 -18.14 15.95 -9.73
C SER A 16 -17.25 17.17 -9.91
N PHE A 17 -16.64 17.58 -8.79
CA PHE A 17 -15.28 18.04 -8.82
C PHE A 17 -14.54 16.92 -9.53
N SER A 18 -14.45 17.03 -10.85
CA SER A 18 -13.29 16.64 -11.61
C SER A 18 -12.13 17.44 -11.01
N SER A 19 -11.76 17.05 -9.79
CA SER A 19 -10.76 17.73 -9.00
C SER A 19 -9.47 17.41 -9.72
N CYS A 20 -8.87 18.43 -10.32
CA CYS A 20 -7.43 18.46 -10.43
C CYS A 20 -6.90 18.03 -9.07
N LYS A 21 -6.37 16.81 -8.96
CA LYS A 21 -5.80 16.28 -7.72
C LYS A 21 -4.94 17.38 -7.10
N SER A 22 -5.14 17.66 -5.82
CA SER A 22 -4.28 18.61 -5.10
C SER A 22 -2.83 18.13 -5.18
N ASP A 23 -1.88 19.03 -5.02
CA ASP A 23 -0.46 18.63 -5.07
C ASP A 23 -0.10 17.64 -3.93
N GLN A 24 -0.81 17.72 -2.80
CA GLN A 24 -0.72 16.71 -1.74
C GLN A 24 -1.24 15.34 -2.21
N GLN A 25 -2.41 15.30 -2.87
CA GLN A 25 -2.96 14.05 -3.40
C GLN A 25 -2.07 13.42 -4.49
N LYS A 26 -1.41 14.25 -5.32
CA LYS A 26 -0.42 13.77 -6.30
C LYS A 26 0.81 13.18 -5.60
N LYS A 27 1.36 13.86 -4.59
CA LYS A 27 2.50 13.34 -3.81
C LYS A 27 2.17 12.03 -3.13
N ALA A 28 1.02 11.96 -2.45
CA ALA A 28 0.52 10.74 -1.82
C ALA A 28 0.38 9.59 -2.83
N GLU A 29 -0.12 9.87 -4.04
CA GLU A 29 -0.21 8.87 -5.10
C GLU A 29 1.15 8.37 -5.56
N ILE A 30 2.12 9.27 -5.75
CA ILE A 30 3.48 8.90 -6.15
C ILE A 30 4.12 7.99 -5.10
N VAL A 31 4.08 8.38 -3.82
CA VAL A 31 4.71 7.57 -2.75
C VAL A 31 3.98 6.25 -2.54
N THR A 32 2.65 6.22 -2.64
CA THR A 32 1.85 4.99 -2.60
C THR A 32 2.24 4.05 -3.73
N ASN A 33 2.30 4.54 -4.97
CA ASN A 33 2.69 3.73 -6.12
C ASN A 33 4.14 3.24 -6.02
N ASN A 34 5.04 4.04 -5.43
CA ASN A 34 6.43 3.65 -5.20
C ASN A 34 6.58 2.60 -4.10
N TYR A 35 5.73 2.64 -3.07
CA TYR A 35 5.64 1.62 -2.02
C TYR A 35 5.13 0.29 -2.58
N VAL A 36 3.97 0.32 -3.25
CA VAL A 36 3.34 -0.87 -3.86
C VAL A 36 4.30 -1.55 -4.84
N ARG A 37 4.91 -0.78 -5.76
CA ARG A 37 5.84 -1.32 -6.75
C ARG A 37 7.07 -1.98 -6.11
N PHE A 38 7.57 -1.41 -5.01
CA PHE A 38 8.67 -2.02 -4.27
C PHE A 38 8.25 -3.35 -3.66
N VAL A 39 7.11 -3.38 -2.96
CA VAL A 39 6.55 -4.61 -2.39
C VAL A 39 6.38 -5.66 -3.47
N ASP A 40 5.78 -5.32 -4.61
CA ASP A 40 5.59 -6.24 -5.72
C ASP A 40 6.92 -6.76 -6.28
N SER A 41 7.92 -5.90 -6.42
CA SER A 41 9.25 -6.29 -6.87
C SER A 41 9.90 -7.31 -5.92
N VAL A 42 9.93 -7.02 -4.61
CA VAL A 42 10.60 -7.91 -3.65
C VAL A 42 9.85 -9.21 -3.42
N THR A 43 8.52 -9.18 -3.50
CA THR A 43 7.69 -10.38 -3.31
C THR A 43 7.65 -11.28 -4.54
N ASN A 44 7.74 -10.72 -5.76
CA ASN A 44 7.77 -11.51 -6.99
C ASN A 44 9.19 -12.00 -7.34
N ILE A 45 10.20 -11.12 -7.26
CA ILE A 45 11.59 -11.39 -7.71
C ILE A 45 12.47 -11.86 -6.55
N GLY A 46 12.22 -11.36 -5.33
CA GLY A 46 13.10 -11.58 -4.17
C GLY A 46 13.03 -12.97 -3.53
N ARG A 47 12.10 -13.85 -3.92
CA ARG A 47 11.95 -15.20 -3.29
C ARG A 47 13.19 -16.09 -3.39
N ILE A 48 14.08 -15.84 -4.36
CA ILE A 48 15.24 -16.69 -4.61
C ILE A 48 16.39 -16.35 -3.64
N ASN A 49 16.62 -15.06 -3.33
CA ASN A 49 17.76 -14.61 -2.50
C ASN A 49 17.36 -13.67 -1.34
N ALA A 50 16.12 -13.79 -0.84
CA ALA A 50 15.59 -12.93 0.23
C ALA A 50 16.44 -12.96 1.51
N GLY A 51 17.00 -14.14 1.86
CA GLY A 51 17.81 -14.31 3.06
C GLY A 51 19.13 -13.53 3.03
N GLU A 52 19.80 -13.51 1.88
CA GLU A 52 21.08 -12.80 1.68
C GLU A 52 20.88 -11.28 1.63
N ASN A 53 19.78 -10.84 1.03
CA ASN A 53 19.48 -9.42 0.82
C ASN A 53 18.54 -8.84 1.89
N TRP A 54 18.24 -9.59 2.95
CA TRP A 54 17.19 -9.26 3.90
C TRP A 54 17.35 -7.86 4.49
N ASN A 55 18.56 -7.50 4.93
CA ASN A 55 18.82 -6.21 5.54
C ASN A 55 18.58 -5.04 4.57
N ALA A 56 18.97 -5.19 3.31
CA ALA A 56 18.74 -4.17 2.28
C ALA A 56 17.25 -4.03 1.94
N ILE A 57 16.53 -5.16 1.89
CA ILE A 57 15.08 -5.18 1.65
C ILE A 57 14.33 -4.53 2.82
N ALA A 58 14.64 -4.90 4.06
CA ALA A 58 14.05 -4.31 5.26
C ALA A 58 14.28 -2.80 5.33
N LYS A 59 15.54 -2.35 5.16
CA LYS A 59 15.86 -0.92 5.14
C LYS A 59 15.11 -0.15 4.05
N SER A 60 14.94 -0.75 2.87
CA SER A 60 14.20 -0.14 1.76
C SER A 60 12.71 -0.07 2.05
N TYR A 61 12.15 -1.10 2.69
CA TYR A 61 10.77 -1.11 3.16
C TYR A 61 10.51 -0.01 4.18
N ASP A 62 11.37 0.12 5.20
CA ASP A 62 11.24 1.13 6.24
C ASP A 62 11.29 2.55 5.65
N LYS A 63 12.26 2.81 4.75
CA LYS A 63 12.38 4.09 4.06
C LYS A 63 11.10 4.44 3.30
N LYS A 64 10.58 3.50 2.49
CA LYS A 64 9.39 3.73 1.67
C LYS A 64 8.12 3.86 2.49
N SER A 65 8.01 3.09 3.58
CA SER A 65 6.88 3.19 4.51
C SER A 65 6.88 4.54 5.22
N ASN A 66 8.06 5.03 5.62
CA ASN A 66 8.18 6.36 6.23
C ASN A 66 7.83 7.49 5.23
N GLU A 67 8.36 7.42 4.00
CA GLU A 67 8.00 8.37 2.93
C GLU A 67 6.49 8.36 2.64
N LEU A 68 5.87 7.18 2.64
CA LEU A 68 4.43 7.01 2.47
C LEU A 68 3.66 7.67 3.61
N ASN A 69 3.96 7.31 4.86
CA ASN A 69 3.25 7.79 6.03
C ASN A 69 3.31 9.32 6.12
N ILE A 70 4.48 9.92 5.87
CA ILE A 70 4.65 11.39 5.86
C ILE A 70 3.66 12.08 4.91
N GLU A 71 3.41 11.54 3.72
CA GLU A 71 2.48 12.18 2.76
C GLU A 71 1.02 11.79 2.99
N ILE A 72 0.75 10.60 3.51
CA ILE A 72 -0.61 10.13 3.83
C ILE A 72 -1.18 10.88 5.04
N ASP A 73 -0.37 11.14 6.07
CA ASP A 73 -0.78 11.87 7.27
C ASP A 73 -1.18 13.34 6.99
N LYS A 74 -0.85 13.86 5.80
CA LYS A 74 -1.23 15.21 5.36
C LYS A 74 -2.60 15.27 4.70
N LEU A 75 -3.26 14.13 4.46
CA LEU A 75 -4.54 14.05 3.77
C LEU A 75 -5.70 13.89 4.76
N GLU A 76 -6.82 14.55 4.46
CA GLU A 76 -8.05 14.39 5.24
C GLU A 76 -8.77 13.06 4.93
N ASP A 77 -8.70 12.59 3.68
CA ASP A 77 -9.25 11.31 3.26
C ASP A 77 -8.16 10.42 2.65
N VAL A 78 -7.91 9.30 3.31
CA VAL A 78 -6.89 8.31 2.94
C VAL A 78 -7.50 7.03 2.34
N THR A 79 -8.83 6.93 2.27
CA THR A 79 -9.57 5.69 1.92
C THR A 79 -9.12 5.09 0.59
N ILE A 80 -8.87 5.92 -0.42
CA ILE A 80 -8.42 5.46 -1.74
C ILE A 80 -6.98 4.92 -1.73
N TYR A 81 -6.16 5.42 -0.81
CA TYR A 81 -4.77 5.01 -0.66
C TYR A 81 -4.69 3.73 0.19
N ASP A 82 -5.48 3.64 1.26
CA ASP A 82 -5.57 2.44 2.12
C ASP A 82 -5.94 1.17 1.33
N LYS A 83 -6.84 1.31 0.34
CA LYS A 83 -7.19 0.22 -0.59
C LYS A 83 -5.99 -0.33 -1.37
N LYS A 84 -4.91 0.44 -1.51
CA LYS A 84 -3.65 0.02 -2.15
C LYS A 84 -2.57 -0.34 -1.14
N ILE A 85 -2.48 0.43 -0.04
CA ILE A 85 -1.48 0.26 1.01
C ILE A 85 -1.69 -1.07 1.73
N ASN A 86 -2.91 -1.33 2.22
CA ASN A 86 -3.18 -2.49 3.07
C ASN A 86 -2.86 -3.83 2.38
N PRO A 87 -3.27 -4.07 1.11
CA PRO A 87 -2.88 -5.30 0.41
C PRO A 87 -1.37 -5.41 0.19
N ALA A 88 -0.69 -4.31 -0.12
CA ALA A 88 0.77 -4.32 -0.30
C ALA A 88 1.50 -4.59 1.04
N THR A 89 1.05 -3.98 2.13
CA THR A 89 1.59 -4.26 3.47
C THR A 89 1.43 -5.74 3.81
N ALA A 90 0.22 -6.29 3.69
CA ALA A 90 -0.02 -7.71 3.94
C ALA A 90 0.85 -8.63 3.05
N LYS A 91 1.05 -8.27 1.78
CA LYS A 91 1.91 -9.01 0.86
C LYS A 91 3.38 -9.00 1.32
N TYR A 92 3.89 -7.86 1.77
CA TYR A 92 5.25 -7.76 2.31
C TYR A 92 5.41 -8.58 3.60
N GLU A 93 4.43 -8.52 4.51
CA GLU A 93 4.48 -9.27 5.76
C GLU A 93 4.49 -10.78 5.54
N ASN A 94 3.68 -11.26 4.60
CA ASN A 94 3.72 -12.67 4.19
C ASN A 94 5.11 -13.04 3.62
N PHE A 95 5.66 -12.22 2.73
CA PHE A 95 7.01 -12.43 2.20
C PHE A 95 8.08 -12.44 3.30
N ARG A 96 8.00 -11.53 4.27
CA ARG A 96 8.88 -11.48 5.43
C ARG A 96 8.83 -12.79 6.22
N ASN A 97 7.63 -13.29 6.50
CA ASN A 97 7.45 -14.53 7.27
C ASN A 97 8.06 -15.72 6.51
N LEU A 98 7.77 -15.86 5.21
CA LEU A 98 8.35 -16.90 4.37
C LEU A 98 9.89 -16.81 4.29
N ALA A 99 10.44 -15.60 4.24
CA ALA A 99 11.89 -15.39 4.24
C ALA A 99 12.55 -15.84 5.56
N PHE A 100 11.88 -15.59 6.71
CA PHE A 100 12.34 -16.06 8.01
C PHE A 100 12.20 -17.57 8.18
N GLU A 101 11.07 -18.16 7.76
CA GLU A 101 10.85 -19.61 7.77
C GLU A 101 11.94 -20.34 6.99
N LYS A 102 12.22 -19.92 5.74
CA LYS A 102 13.33 -20.48 4.95
C LYS A 102 14.69 -20.39 5.64
N LYS A 103 14.97 -19.28 6.33
CA LYS A 103 16.22 -19.09 7.06
C LYS A 103 16.32 -20.03 8.27
N LEU A 104 15.20 -20.38 8.90
CA LEU A 104 15.15 -21.35 9.99
C LEU A 104 15.34 -22.78 9.47
N GLU A 105 14.76 -23.13 8.33
CA GLU A 105 14.95 -24.43 7.67
C GLU A 105 16.41 -24.65 7.23
N GLN A 106 17.02 -23.66 6.58
CA GLN A 106 18.44 -23.74 6.16
C GLN A 106 19.41 -23.93 7.33
N LYS A 107 19.08 -23.41 8.52
CA LYS A 107 19.87 -23.63 9.74
C LYS A 107 19.70 -25.02 10.33
N LYS A 108 18.56 -25.69 10.11
CA LYS A 108 18.30 -27.05 10.60
C LYS A 108 18.96 -28.13 9.74
N ASP A 109 19.10 -27.87 8.43
CA ASP A 109 19.76 -28.78 7.48
C ASP A 109 21.30 -28.61 7.40
N SER A 110 21.86 -27.59 8.06
CA SER A 110 23.32 -27.49 8.23
C SER A 110 23.74 -28.34 9.44
N PRO A 111 24.48 -29.46 9.25
CA PRO A 111 24.89 -30.30 10.36
C PRO A 111 25.78 -29.49 11.31
N SER A 112 25.43 -29.48 12.60
CA SER A 112 26.30 -29.02 13.68
C SER A 112 27.67 -29.68 13.51
N LYS A 113 28.69 -28.85 13.20
CA LYS A 113 30.09 -29.22 13.34
C LYS A 113 30.49 -29.11 14.80
#